data_AF-A0A920PSE2-F1
#
_entry.id   AF-A0A920PSE2-F1
#
_cell.length_a   1.000
_cell.length_b   1.000
_cell.length_c   1.000
_cell.angle_alpha   90.00
_cell.angle_beta   90.00
_cell.angle_gamma   90.00
#
_symmetry.space_group_name_H-M   'P 1'
#
loop_
_entity.id
_entity.type
_entity.pdbx_description
1 polymer ?
#
loop_
_entity_poly.entity_id
_entity_poly.type
_entity_poly.pdbx_seq_one_letter_code
_entity_poly.pdbx_strand_id
1 'polypeptide(L)'
;MGTVVLKANVNQIEDRYVARIDDLDLEADGESLEEAQDELIQVTRAWIESHDGTDTLSEVLADAGHPGVDEETELHLEFGEAVLQ
;
A
#
# COMPACT_ATOMS: atom_id res chain seq x y z
N MET A 1 2.98 -12.25 17.02
CA MET A 1 3.33 -10.96 16.41
C MET A 1 3.84 -11.23 15.01
N GLY A 2 2.92 -11.22 14.05
CA GLY A 2 3.26 -11.23 12.63
C GLY A 2 3.38 -9.79 12.14
N THR A 3 4.31 -9.55 11.23
CA THR A 3 4.41 -8.26 10.53
C THR A 3 4.23 -8.55 9.05
N VAL A 4 3.31 -7.84 8.41
CA VAL A 4 3.13 -7.89 6.97
C VAL A 4 3.76 -6.64 6.38
N VAL A 5 4.68 -6.85 5.45
CA VAL A 5 5.31 -5.76 4.72
C VAL A 5 4.63 -5.65 3.36
N LEU A 6 3.93 -4.54 3.14
CA LEU A 6 3.32 -4.18 1.88
C LEU A 6 4.36 -3.45 1.05
N LYS A 7 4.70 -3.99 -0.13
CA LYS A 7 5.69 -3.38 -1.01
C LYS A 7 5.01 -2.44 -1.99
N ALA A 8 5.30 -1.16 -1.84
CA ALA A 8 4.89 -0.14 -2.79
C ALA A 8 5.99 0.10 -3.82
N ASN A 9 5.63 0.20 -5.09
CA ASN A 9 6.50 0.61 -6.18
C ASN A 9 6.15 2.04 -6.58
N VAL A 10 7.15 2.91 -6.71
CA VAL A 10 6.96 4.24 -7.29
C VAL A 10 7.62 4.29 -8.65
N ASN A 11 6.82 4.60 -9.66
CA ASN A 11 7.28 4.79 -11.03
C ASN A 11 7.04 6.23 -11.43
N GLN A 12 8.03 6.86 -12.07
CA GLN A 12 7.80 8.14 -12.73
C GLN A 12 7.13 7.86 -14.09
N ILE A 13 5.92 8.39 -14.28
CA ILE A 13 5.15 8.29 -15.52
C ILE A 13 4.99 9.70 -16.07
N GLU A 14 5.67 9.99 -17.18
CA GLU A 14 5.72 11.31 -17.81
C GLU A 14 6.25 12.38 -16.83
N ASP A 15 5.41 13.33 -16.42
CA ASP A 15 5.73 14.41 -15.49
C ASP A 15 5.19 14.16 -14.08
N ARG A 16 4.75 12.93 -13.75
CA ARG A 16 4.17 12.58 -12.44
C ARG A 16 4.81 11.34 -11.84
N TYR A 17 4.72 11.24 -10.53
CA TYR A 17 5.10 10.05 -9.78
C TYR A 17 3.84 9.26 -9.45
N VAL A 18 3.86 7.97 -9.76
CA VAL A 18 2.74 7.05 -9.50
C VAL A 18 3.23 5.96 -8.58
N ALA A 19 2.74 6.00 -7.35
CA ALA A 19 3.03 5.04 -6.30
C ALA A 19 1.90 4.02 -6.25
N ARG A 20 2.23 2.73 -6.33
CA ARG A 20 1.24 1.64 -6.33
C ARG A 20 1.67 0.48 -5.45
N ILE A 21 0.71 -0.24 -4.87
CA ILE A 21 0.91 -1.52 -4.19
C ILE A 21 0.30 -2.59 -5.08
N ASP A 22 1.14 -3.30 -5.84
CA ASP A 22 0.69 -4.33 -6.78
C ASP A 22 -0.10 -5.45 -6.07
N ASP A 23 0.24 -5.76 -4.81
CA ASP A 23 -0.45 -6.78 -4.01
C ASP A 23 -1.88 -6.37 -3.62
N LEU A 24 -2.19 -5.07 -3.53
CA LEU A 24 -3.48 -4.56 -3.02
C LEU A 24 -4.28 -3.77 -4.06
N ASP A 25 -3.79 -3.64 -5.29
CA ASP A 25 -4.37 -2.79 -6.34
C ASP A 25 -4.60 -1.34 -5.88
N LEU A 26 -3.76 -0.86 -4.97
CA LEU A 26 -3.79 0.52 -4.46
C LEU A 26 -2.84 1.38 -5.29
N GLU A 27 -3.30 2.54 -5.74
CA GLU A 27 -2.50 3.49 -6.51
C GLU A 27 -2.75 4.92 -6.02
N ALA A 28 -1.70 5.72 -6.03
CA ALA A 28 -1.73 7.15 -5.78
C ALA A 28 -0.77 7.87 -6.74
N ASP A 29 -1.15 9.05 -7.22
CA ASP A 29 -0.29 9.92 -8.02
C ASP A 29 0.11 11.19 -7.27
N GLY A 30 1.26 11.74 -7.64
CA GLY A 30 1.78 12.98 -7.08
C GLY A 30 2.65 13.73 -8.08
N GLU A 31 2.77 15.05 -7.87
CA GLU A 31 3.66 15.88 -8.68
C GLU A 31 5.13 15.59 -8.35
N SER A 32 5.40 15.03 -7.17
CA SER A 32 6.71 14.64 -6.67
C SER A 32 6.70 13.24 -6.07
N LEU A 33 7.88 12.61 -5.95
CA LEU A 33 8.05 11.33 -5.28
C LEU A 33 7.45 11.34 -3.87
N GLU A 34 7.77 12.36 -3.06
CA GLU A 34 7.23 12.52 -1.70
C GLU A 34 5.70 12.63 -1.72
N GLU A 35 5.12 13.40 -2.64
CA GLU A 35 3.66 13.55 -2.73
C GLU A 35 2.96 12.24 -3.08
N ALA A 36 3.50 11.49 -4.05
CA ALA A 36 2.94 10.19 -4.42
C ALA A 36 3.05 9.18 -3.26
N GLN A 37 4.16 9.21 -2.53
CA GLN A 37 4.35 8.38 -1.34
C GLN A 37 3.37 8.76 -0.21
N ASP A 38 3.25 10.05 0.09
CA ASP A 38 2.37 10.55 1.16
C ASP A 38 0.90 10.24 0.84
N GLU A 39 0.48 10.47 -0.41
CA GLU A 39 -0.87 10.10 -0.86
C GLU A 39 -1.09 8.58 -0.77
N LEU A 40 -0.12 7.75 -1.17
CA LEU A 40 -0.28 6.30 -1.02
C LEU A 40 -0.39 5.87 0.45
N ILE A 41 0.34 6.52 1.37
CA ILE A 41 0.19 6.28 2.81
C ILE A 41 -1.25 6.60 3.24
N GLN A 42 -1.78 7.74 2.83
CA GLN A 42 -3.15 8.14 3.16
C GLN A 42 -4.18 7.16 2.58
N VAL A 43 -4.05 6.81 1.30
CA VAL A 43 -4.93 5.85 0.61
C VAL A 43 -4.87 4.48 1.29
N THR A 44 -3.68 3.98 1.60
CA THR A 44 -3.49 2.68 2.27
C THR A 44 -4.12 2.69 3.65
N ARG A 45 -3.95 3.77 4.41
CA ARG A 45 -4.54 3.91 5.74
C ARG A 45 -6.07 3.94 5.67
N ALA A 46 -6.63 4.74 4.77
CA ALA A 46 -8.07 4.80 4.56
C ALA A 46 -8.65 3.46 4.09
N TRP A 47 -7.91 2.73 3.25
CA TRP A 47 -8.25 1.39 2.83
C TRP A 47 -8.29 0.41 4.02
N ILE A 48 -7.25 0.42 4.87
CA ILE A 48 -7.22 -0.39 6.10
C ILE A 48 -8.43 -0.05 6.98
N GLU A 49 -8.70 1.23 7.25
CA GLU A 49 -9.83 1.66 8.09
C GLU A 49 -11.19 1.23 7.50
N SER A 50 -11.34 1.26 6.18
CA SER A 50 -12.55 0.80 5.48
C SER A 50 -12.75 -0.71 5.61
N HIS A 51 -11.67 -1.49 5.51
CA HIS A 51 -11.70 -2.94 5.58
C HIS A 51 -11.77 -3.47 7.02
N ASP A 52 -11.12 -2.79 7.97
CA ASP A 52 -11.22 -3.03 9.40
C ASP A 52 -12.66 -2.82 9.89
N GLY A 53 -13.30 -1.72 9.47
CA GLY A 53 -14.71 -1.45 9.80
C GLY A 53 -15.72 -2.43 9.18
N THR A 54 -15.28 -3.30 8.28
CA THR A 54 -16.12 -4.34 7.66
C THR A 54 -15.65 -5.77 7.95
N ASP A 55 -14.63 -5.95 8.81
CA ASP A 55 -14.00 -7.23 9.12
C ASP A 55 -13.48 -7.99 7.87
N THR A 56 -13.22 -7.29 6.76
CA THR A 56 -12.77 -7.92 5.50
C THR A 56 -11.26 -7.82 5.28
N LEU A 57 -10.55 -7.09 6.14
CA LEU A 57 -9.11 -6.83 6.01
C LEU A 57 -8.27 -8.11 5.88
N SER A 58 -8.57 -9.13 6.70
CA SER A 58 -7.87 -10.42 6.67
C SER A 58 -8.08 -11.19 5.38
N GLU A 59 -9.26 -11.06 4.75
CA GLU A 59 -9.58 -11.72 3.48
C GLU A 59 -8.82 -11.09 2.32
N VAL A 60 -8.84 -9.75 2.21
CA VAL A 60 -8.11 -9.04 1.14
C VAL A 60 -6.60 -9.24 1.25
N LEU A 61 -6.05 -9.24 2.47
CA LEU A 61 -4.63 -9.51 2.67
C LEU A 61 -4.27 -10.96 2.36
N ALA A 62 -5.15 -11.92 2.67
CA ALA A 62 -4.93 -13.32 2.29
C ALA A 62 -4.93 -13.50 0.76
N ASP A 63 -5.82 -12.81 0.04
CA ASP A 63 -5.89 -12.80 -1.42
C ASP A 63 -4.62 -12.19 -2.05
N ALA A 64 -4.11 -11.13 -1.42
CA ALA A 64 -2.83 -10.48 -1.73
C ALA A 64 -1.58 -11.33 -1.40
N GLY A 65 -1.74 -12.56 -0.93
CA GLY A 65 -0.63 -13.46 -0.63
C GLY A 65 -0.06 -13.33 0.79
N HIS A 66 -0.77 -12.64 1.69
CA HIS A 66 -0.46 -12.53 3.11
C HIS A 66 -1.50 -13.30 3.96
N PRO A 67 -1.49 -14.65 3.97
CA PRO A 67 -2.43 -15.43 4.77
C PRO A 67 -2.10 -15.33 6.27
N GLY A 68 -3.13 -15.30 7.11
CA GLY A 68 -2.98 -15.31 8.58
C GLY A 68 -2.75 -13.94 9.20
N VAL A 69 -3.35 -12.90 8.63
CA VAL A 69 -3.42 -11.57 9.26
C VAL A 69 -4.57 -11.57 10.27
N ASP A 70 -4.21 -11.40 11.54
CA ASP A 70 -5.13 -11.14 12.66
C ASP A 70 -5.12 -9.66 13.07
N GLU A 71 -6.02 -9.27 13.97
CA GLU A 71 -6.15 -7.90 14.53
C GLU A 71 -4.85 -7.38 15.17
N GLU A 72 -3.99 -8.28 15.67
CA GLU A 72 -2.69 -7.94 16.28
C GLU A 72 -1.55 -7.82 15.25
N THR A 73 -1.85 -7.98 13.95
CA THR A 73 -0.83 -7.93 12.89
C THR A 73 -0.47 -6.50 12.56
N GLU A 74 0.83 -6.21 12.58
CA GLU A 74 1.34 -4.90 12.19
C GLU A 74 1.54 -4.85 10.66
N LEU A 75 0.87 -3.90 10.01
CA LEU A 75 1.07 -3.59 8.59
C LEU A 75 2.18 -2.54 8.44
N HIS A 76 3.23 -2.88 7.69
CA HIS A 76 4.32 -1.96 7.38
C HIS A 76 4.32 -1.66 5.88
N LEU A 77 4.14 -0.39 5.52
CA LEU A 77 4.25 0.04 4.14
C LEU A 77 5.71 0.37 3.84
N GLU A 78 6.32 -0.39 2.93
CA GLU A 78 7.69 -0.18 2.48
C GLU A 78 7.66 0.33 1.03
N PHE A 79 8.19 1.53 0.82
CA PHE A 79 8.38 2.08 -0.51
C PHE A 79 9.68 1.56 -1.10
N GLY A 80 9.58 0.87 -2.22
CA GLY A 80 10.71 0.47 -3.04
C GLY A 80 11.47 1.68 -3.60
N GLU A 81 12.67 1.43 -4.11
CA GLU A 81 13.46 2.45 -4.80
C GLU A 81 12.67 2.98 -6.00
N ALA A 82 12.48 4.30 -6.07
CA ALA A 82 11.75 4.92 -7.16
C ALA A 82 12.46 4.64 -8.48
N VAL A 83 11.81 3.91 -9.38
CA VAL A 83 12.38 3.63 -10.70
C VAL A 83 12.10 4.85 -11.58
N LEU A 84 13.13 5.66 -11.78
CA LEU A 84 13.12 6.75 -12.75
C LEU A 84 13.28 6.13 -14.14
N GLN A 85 12.19 6.06 -14.92
CA GLN A 85 12.19 5.53 -16.29
C GLN A 85 12.38 6.62 -17.34
#